data_AF-A0A2V9TIF9-F1
#
_entry.id   AF-A0A2V9TIF9-F1
#
_cell.length_a   1.000
_cell.length_b   1.000
_cell.length_c   1.000
_cell.angle_alpha   90.00
_cell.angle_beta   90.00
_cell.angle_gamma   90.00
#
_symmetry.space_group_name_H-M   'P 1'
#
loop_
_entity.id
_entity.type
_entity.pdbx_description
1 polymer ?
#
loop_
_entity_poly.entity_id
_entity_poly.type
_entity_poly.pdbx_seq_one_letter_code
_entity_poly.pdbx_strand_id
1 'polypeptide(L)'
;PSEKLPPRVFDSETQRQQTLQLLAEYNEALHFTPELDAKFSALAARRIHDHPLRYYFWLPAVRILDMWLRPRTELLPCDSRWWEFNDDPQWSALAVGLGIINLFYLGAAATGLARGRFIPHLGLLLTFVILRSVFLGTLENPEPRYTLECYPVVIFLAAALF
;
A
#
# COMPACT_ATOMS: atom_id res chain seq x y z
N PRO A 1 20.86 10.75 -7.12
CA PRO A 1 20.01 9.54 -7.14
C PRO A 1 19.90 8.83 -5.78
N SER A 2 21.00 8.71 -5.02
CA SER A 2 21.05 8.02 -3.71
C SER A 2 20.33 8.74 -2.57
N GLU A 3 20.22 10.08 -2.61
CA GLU A 3 19.54 10.87 -1.55
C GLU A 3 18.02 10.68 -1.50
N LYS A 4 17.39 10.20 -2.57
CA LYS A 4 15.92 10.02 -2.62
C LYS A 4 15.44 8.67 -2.11
N LEU A 5 16.33 7.69 -1.93
CA LEU A 5 15.95 6.35 -1.46
C LEU A 5 16.05 6.28 0.07
N PRO A 6 14.96 5.97 0.78
CA PRO A 6 15.01 5.93 2.23
C PRO A 6 15.87 4.75 2.72
N PRO A 7 16.59 4.89 3.85
CA PRO A 7 17.52 3.85 4.34
C PRO A 7 16.87 2.48 4.53
N ARG A 8 15.57 2.45 4.89
CA ARG A 8 14.77 1.22 5.04
C ARG A 8 14.66 0.34 3.78
N VAL A 9 15.04 0.88 2.62
CA VAL A 9 15.09 0.11 1.36
C VAL A 9 16.25 -0.87 1.38
N PHE A 10 17.29 -0.71 2.20
CA PHE A 10 18.45 -1.59 2.21
C PHE A 10 18.52 -2.41 3.50
N ASP A 11 18.94 -3.68 3.39
CA ASP A 11 19.13 -4.58 4.54
C ASP A 11 20.56 -4.49 5.10
N SER A 12 21.54 -4.09 4.27
CA SER A 12 22.93 -3.90 4.67
C SER A 12 23.63 -2.84 3.80
N GLU A 13 24.75 -2.31 4.28
CA GLU A 13 25.54 -1.33 3.52
C GLU A 13 26.15 -1.96 2.25
N THR A 14 26.55 -3.23 2.31
CA THR A 14 27.03 -3.97 1.13
C THR A 14 25.92 -4.13 0.08
N GLN A 15 24.71 -4.48 0.51
CA GLN A 15 23.56 -4.58 -0.41
C GLN A 15 23.23 -3.21 -1.02
N ARG A 16 23.28 -2.14 -0.22
CA ARG A 16 23.10 -0.76 -0.69
C ARG A 16 24.08 -0.39 -1.79
N GLN A 17 25.38 -0.65 -1.59
CA GLN A 17 26.41 -0.39 -2.59
C GLN A 17 26.15 -1.17 -3.88
N GLN A 18 25.80 -2.46 -3.78
CA GLN A 18 25.44 -3.30 -4.94
C GLN A 18 24.22 -2.74 -5.70
N THR A 19 23.15 -2.36 -5.00
CA THR A 19 21.97 -1.76 -5.63
C THR A 19 22.30 -0.45 -6.33
N LEU A 20 23.09 0.42 -5.70
CA LEU A 20 23.50 1.70 -6.29
C LEU A 20 24.38 1.51 -7.53
N GLN A 21 25.24 0.49 -7.55
CA GLN A 21 26.05 0.16 -8.71
C GLN A 21 25.19 -0.31 -9.89
N LEU A 22 24.20 -1.18 -9.65
CA LEU A 22 23.27 -1.61 -10.70
C LEU A 22 22.41 -0.45 -11.23
N LEU A 23 21.99 0.46 -10.35
CA LEU A 23 21.29 1.68 -10.76
C LEU A 23 22.19 2.61 -11.58
N ALA A 24 23.49 2.70 -11.27
CA ALA A 24 24.44 3.47 -12.07
C ALA A 24 24.62 2.85 -13.47
N GLU A 25 24.79 1.53 -13.56
CA GLU A 25 24.85 0.79 -14.83
C GLU A 25 23.58 1.00 -15.67
N TYR A 26 22.40 0.95 -15.04
CA TYR A 26 21.14 1.31 -15.69
C TYR A 26 21.13 2.74 -16.22
N ASN A 27 21.62 3.71 -15.46
CA ASN A 27 21.60 5.12 -15.85
C ASN A 27 22.57 5.46 -16.99
N GLU A 28 23.59 4.64 -17.24
CA GLU A 28 24.48 4.78 -18.40
C GLU A 28 23.80 4.28 -19.69
N ALA A 29 23.10 3.14 -19.61
CA ALA A 29 22.46 2.52 -20.76
C ALA A 29 21.06 3.09 -21.06
N LEU A 30 20.31 3.50 -20.03
CA LEU A 30 18.90 3.91 -20.04
C LEU A 30 17.93 2.88 -20.67
N HIS A 31 18.34 1.62 -20.77
CA HIS A 31 17.51 0.51 -21.21
C HIS A 31 17.79 -0.75 -20.38
N PHE A 32 16.76 -1.56 -20.15
CA PHE A 32 16.89 -2.84 -19.45
C PHE A 32 17.44 -3.90 -20.41
N THR A 33 18.71 -4.28 -20.23
CA THR A 33 19.29 -5.45 -20.90
C THR A 33 18.94 -6.73 -20.13
N PRO A 34 18.90 -7.91 -20.79
CA PRO A 34 18.67 -9.19 -20.10
C PRO A 34 19.71 -9.47 -19.01
N GLU A 35 20.95 -9.02 -19.21
CA GLU A 35 22.04 -9.18 -18.24
C GLU A 35 21.78 -8.33 -16.98
N LEU A 36 21.31 -7.08 -17.17
CA LEU A 36 20.97 -6.19 -16.07
C LEU A 36 19.76 -6.72 -15.29
N ASP A 37 18.73 -7.22 -15.99
CA ASP A 37 17.58 -7.87 -15.38
C ASP A 37 18.00 -9.09 -14.53
N ALA A 38 18.89 -9.95 -15.06
CA ALA A 38 19.43 -11.08 -14.32
C ALA A 38 20.18 -10.66 -13.05
N LYS A 39 20.93 -9.56 -13.08
CA LYS A 39 21.62 -9.01 -11.90
C LYS A 39 20.62 -8.52 -10.84
N PHE A 40 19.57 -7.80 -11.24
CA PHE A 40 18.50 -7.38 -10.31
C PHE A 40 17.72 -8.56 -9.75
N SER A 41 17.41 -9.55 -10.59
CA SER A 41 16.71 -10.78 -10.20
C SER A 41 17.53 -11.59 -9.18
N ALA A 42 18.84 -11.74 -9.40
CA ALA A 42 19.73 -12.40 -8.45
C ALA A 42 19.80 -11.67 -7.10
N LEU A 43 19.83 -10.33 -7.12
CA LEU A 43 19.80 -9.53 -5.89
C LEU A 43 18.46 -9.67 -5.15
N ALA A 44 17.34 -9.64 -5.89
CA ALA A 44 16.01 -9.85 -5.33
C ALA A 44 15.86 -11.25 -4.74
N ALA A 45 16.33 -12.29 -5.43
CA ALA A 45 16.27 -13.68 -4.97
C ALA A 45 17.02 -13.88 -3.65
N ARG A 46 18.24 -13.33 -3.52
CA ARG A 46 18.99 -13.35 -2.25
C ARG A 46 18.19 -12.69 -1.13
N ARG A 47 17.59 -11.55 -1.44
CA ARG A 47 16.82 -10.78 -0.46
C ARG A 47 15.56 -11.48 0.02
N ILE A 48 14.86 -12.15 -0.89
CA ILE A 48 13.68 -12.98 -0.57
C ILE A 48 14.10 -14.19 0.27
N HIS A 49 15.24 -14.81 -0.08
CA HIS A 49 15.80 -15.93 0.68
C HIS A 49 16.17 -15.54 2.12
N ASP A 50 16.80 -14.37 2.32
CA ASP A 50 17.22 -13.91 3.65
C ASP A 50 16.04 -13.45 4.53
N HIS A 51 14.97 -12.96 3.90
CA HIS A 51 13.79 -12.41 4.59
C HIS A 51 12.45 -12.90 4.00
N PRO A 52 12.17 -14.22 4.00
CA PRO A 52 11.01 -14.78 3.32
C PRO A 52 9.69 -14.32 3.94
N LEU A 53 9.61 -14.23 5.27
CA LEU A 53 8.41 -13.74 5.96
C LEU A 53 8.11 -12.28 5.63
N ARG A 54 9.15 -11.45 5.48
CA ARG A 54 9.00 -10.05 5.09
C ARG A 54 8.41 -9.95 3.69
N TYR A 55 8.91 -10.76 2.76
CA TYR A 55 8.47 -10.73 1.37
C TYR A 55 7.05 -11.30 1.18
N TYR A 56 6.78 -12.50 1.70
CA TYR A 56 5.53 -13.21 1.42
C TYR A 56 4.36 -12.77 2.30
N PHE A 57 4.61 -12.23 3.51
CA PHE A 57 3.54 -11.88 4.44
C PHE A 57 3.53 -10.40 4.81
N TRP A 58 4.65 -9.86 5.30
CA TRP A 58 4.67 -8.50 5.85
C TRP A 58 4.48 -7.43 4.80
N LEU A 59 5.18 -7.52 3.66
CA LEU A 59 5.07 -6.54 2.58
C LEU A 59 3.64 -6.50 2.00
N PRO A 60 3.00 -7.63 1.65
CA PRO A 60 1.59 -7.63 1.25
C PRO A 60 0.66 -7.08 2.32
N ALA A 61 0.84 -7.44 3.60
CA ALA A 61 -0.01 -6.96 4.69
C ALA A 61 0.09 -5.44 4.89
N VAL A 62 1.32 -4.89 4.91
CA VAL A 62 1.55 -3.44 5.02
C VAL A 62 1.00 -2.72 3.79
N ARG A 63 1.14 -3.31 2.60
CA ARG A 63 0.58 -2.74 1.36
C ARG A 63 -0.94 -2.67 1.42
N ILE A 64 -1.61 -3.75 1.82
CA ILE A 64 -3.07 -3.78 2.01
C ILE A 64 -3.48 -2.73 3.04
N LEU A 65 -2.77 -2.64 4.17
CA LEU A 65 -3.06 -1.66 5.21
C LEU A 65 -2.87 -0.22 4.71
N ASP A 66 -1.80 0.08 3.99
CA ASP A 66 -1.58 1.38 3.36
C ASP A 66 -2.72 1.70 2.39
N MET A 67 -3.14 0.76 1.54
CA MET A 67 -4.26 0.97 0.63
C MET A 67 -5.57 1.28 1.38
N TRP A 68 -5.85 0.59 2.49
CA TRP A 68 -7.05 0.83 3.29
C TRP A 68 -7.03 2.18 4.01
N LEU A 69 -5.89 2.58 4.56
CA LEU A 69 -5.78 3.79 5.38
C LEU A 69 -5.51 5.07 4.59
N ARG A 70 -4.88 4.96 3.41
CA ARG A 70 -4.47 6.10 2.60
C ARG A 70 -5.67 6.98 2.21
N PRO A 71 -5.56 8.32 2.32
CA PRO A 71 -6.61 9.22 1.86
C PRO A 71 -6.81 9.10 0.34
N ARG A 72 -8.06 9.22 -0.11
CA ARG A 72 -8.45 9.04 -1.51
C ARG A 72 -8.19 10.31 -2.33
N THR A 73 -6.93 10.56 -2.65
CA THR A 73 -6.48 11.77 -3.36
C THR A 73 -6.03 11.51 -4.80
N GLU A 74 -6.18 10.29 -5.32
CA GLU A 74 -5.59 9.86 -6.61
C GLU A 74 -6.16 10.58 -7.83
N LEU A 75 -7.35 11.18 -7.69
CA LEU A 75 -8.00 11.98 -8.74
C LEU A 75 -7.82 13.48 -8.56
N LEU A 76 -7.12 13.90 -7.50
CA LEU A 76 -6.87 15.29 -7.17
C LEU A 76 -5.47 15.68 -7.63
N PRO A 77 -5.21 16.97 -7.94
CA PRO A 77 -3.88 17.47 -8.29
C PRO A 77 -2.93 17.54 -7.07
N CYS A 78 -3.19 16.74 -6.03
CA CYS A 78 -2.38 16.64 -4.81
C CYS A 78 -1.21 15.69 -5.04
N ASP A 79 -0.08 15.93 -4.36
CA ASP A 79 1.06 15.02 -4.40
C ASP A 79 0.69 13.60 -3.95
N SER A 80 1.27 12.61 -4.64
CA SER A 80 1.12 11.19 -4.28
C SER A 80 1.60 10.85 -2.86
N ARG A 81 2.49 11.69 -2.32
CA ARG A 81 2.96 11.65 -0.94
C ARG A 81 2.06 12.55 -0.08
N TRP A 82 0.87 12.07 0.24
CA TRP A 82 -0.14 12.81 1.02
C TRP A 82 0.36 13.32 2.41
N TRP A 83 1.43 12.73 2.95
CA TRP A 83 2.06 13.14 4.21
C TRP A 83 3.12 14.24 4.03
N GLU A 84 3.53 14.52 2.79
CA GLU A 84 4.44 15.60 2.50
C GLU A 84 3.60 16.86 2.34
N PHE A 85 3.53 17.61 3.43
CA PHE A 85 2.90 18.93 3.47
C PHE A 85 3.72 19.87 2.59
N ASN A 86 3.41 19.87 1.30
CA ASN A 86 4.06 20.75 0.33
C ASN A 86 3.49 22.17 0.44
N ASP A 87 4.05 23.11 -0.32
CA ASP A 87 3.74 24.55 -0.25
C ASP A 87 2.27 24.93 -0.60
N ASP A 88 1.43 23.96 -0.98
CA ASP A 88 -0.01 24.19 -1.20
C ASP A 88 -0.87 23.67 -0.03
N PRO A 89 -1.20 24.53 0.95
CA PRO A 89 -1.92 24.13 2.15
C PRO A 89 -3.34 23.66 1.86
N GLN A 90 -3.94 24.06 0.73
CA GLN A 90 -5.32 23.69 0.40
C GLN A 90 -5.44 22.18 0.10
N TRP A 91 -4.50 21.63 -0.68
CA TRP A 91 -4.49 20.22 -1.05
C TRP A 91 -4.10 19.34 0.12
N SER A 92 -3.16 19.82 0.95
CA SER A 92 -2.78 19.15 2.19
C SER A 92 -3.96 19.05 3.18
N ALA A 93 -4.71 20.14 3.36
CA ALA A 93 -5.89 20.14 4.22
C ALA A 93 -6.99 19.19 3.70
N LEU A 94 -7.22 19.17 2.38
CA LEU A 94 -8.17 18.26 1.75
C LEU A 94 -7.75 16.78 1.91
N ALA A 95 -6.47 16.47 1.72
CA ALA A 95 -5.94 15.13 1.91
C ALA A 95 -6.14 14.64 3.35
N VAL A 96 -5.86 15.48 4.35
CA VAL A 96 -6.11 15.18 5.77
C VAL A 96 -7.60 15.01 6.04
N GLY A 97 -8.45 15.89 5.51
CA GLY A 97 -9.90 15.80 5.66
C GLY A 97 -10.46 14.48 5.12
N LEU A 98 -10.03 14.06 3.91
CA LEU A 98 -10.39 12.78 3.33
C LEU A 98 -9.84 11.60 4.14
N GLY A 99 -8.64 11.74 4.72
CA GLY A 99 -8.06 10.76 5.63
C GLY A 99 -8.91 10.58 6.90
N ILE A 100 -9.36 11.68 7.50
CA ILE A 100 -10.23 11.64 8.69
C ILE A 100 -11.58 10.99 8.35
N ILE A 101 -12.20 11.36 7.22
CA ILE A 101 -13.46 10.75 6.77
C ILE A 101 -13.28 9.24 6.56
N ASN A 102 -12.18 8.84 5.93
CA ASN A 102 -11.85 7.43 5.74
C ASN A 102 -11.75 6.68 7.08
N LEU A 103 -10.97 7.22 8.01
CA LEU A 103 -10.81 6.64 9.35
C LEU A 103 -12.13 6.58 10.12
N PHE A 104 -13.00 7.59 9.97
CA PHE A 104 -14.34 7.58 10.54
C PHE A 104 -15.16 6.40 10.01
N TYR A 105 -15.19 6.17 8.69
CA TYR A 105 -15.91 5.03 8.11
C TYR A 105 -15.36 3.69 8.59
N LEU A 106 -14.04 3.53 8.60
CA LEU A 106 -13.41 2.28 9.07
C LEU A 106 -13.67 2.03 10.56
N GLY A 107 -13.58 3.08 11.39
CA GLY A 107 -13.87 3.00 12.82
C GLY A 107 -15.35 2.71 13.10
N ALA A 108 -16.26 3.37 12.38
CA ALA A 108 -17.69 3.13 12.48
C ALA A 108 -18.04 1.69 12.04
N ALA A 109 -17.46 1.21 10.94
CA ALA A 109 -17.65 -0.17 10.46
C ALA A 109 -17.12 -1.20 11.45
N ALA A 110 -15.94 -1.00 12.03
CA ALA A 110 -15.39 -1.89 13.05
C ALA A 110 -16.28 -1.91 14.32
N THR A 111 -16.78 -0.74 14.73
CA THR A 111 -17.66 -0.63 15.90
C THR A 111 -19.03 -1.24 15.63
N GLY A 112 -19.61 -0.99 14.45
CA GLY A 112 -20.86 -1.59 14.01
C GLY A 112 -20.76 -3.10 13.85
N LEU A 113 -19.61 -3.62 13.41
CA LEU A 113 -19.35 -5.06 13.40
C LEU A 113 -19.27 -5.66 14.81
N ALA A 114 -18.67 -4.95 15.77
CA ALA A 114 -18.50 -5.42 17.14
C ALA A 114 -19.80 -5.33 17.98
N ARG A 115 -20.65 -4.34 17.71
CA ARG A 115 -21.89 -4.08 18.48
C ARG A 115 -23.18 -4.48 17.77
N GLY A 116 -23.13 -4.62 16.45
CA GLY A 116 -24.29 -4.91 15.62
C GLY A 116 -24.80 -6.34 15.79
N ARG A 117 -26.08 -6.54 15.47
CA ARG A 117 -26.66 -7.88 15.43
C ARG A 117 -26.22 -8.57 14.15
N PHE A 118 -25.54 -9.70 14.29
CA PHE A 118 -25.06 -10.49 13.16
C PHE A 118 -26.23 -10.93 12.28
N ILE A 119 -26.27 -10.40 11.05
CA ILE A 119 -27.20 -10.85 10.01
C ILE A 119 -26.61 -12.13 9.38
N PRO A 120 -27.43 -13.13 9.01
CA PRO A 120 -26.94 -14.39 8.45
C PRO A 120 -25.99 -14.23 7.25
N HIS A 121 -26.09 -13.15 6.48
CA HIS A 121 -25.25 -12.90 5.31
C HIS A 121 -23.96 -12.11 5.59
N LEU A 122 -23.72 -11.70 6.83
CA LEU A 122 -22.54 -10.90 7.18
C LEU A 122 -21.23 -11.65 6.87
N GLY A 123 -21.20 -12.97 7.08
CA GLY A 123 -20.04 -13.80 6.76
C GLY A 123 -19.64 -13.74 5.29
N LEU A 124 -20.62 -13.65 4.37
CA LEU A 124 -20.35 -13.52 2.93
C LEU A 124 -19.70 -12.17 2.61
N LEU A 125 -20.20 -11.08 3.20
CA LEU A 125 -19.65 -9.74 3.01
C LEU A 125 -18.23 -9.64 3.55
N LEU A 126 -17.98 -10.19 4.74
CA LEU A 126 -16.62 -10.22 5.32
C LEU A 126 -15.67 -11.08 4.48
N THR A 127 -16.14 -12.24 4.00
CA THR A 127 -15.35 -13.11 3.11
C THR A 127 -14.98 -12.39 1.83
N PHE A 128 -15.92 -11.67 1.21
CA PHE A 128 -15.64 -10.83 0.04
C PHE A 128 -14.55 -9.79 0.33
N VAL A 129 -14.66 -9.03 1.42
CA VAL A 129 -13.68 -8.00 1.79
C VAL A 129 -12.30 -8.60 2.05
N ILE A 130 -12.23 -9.74 2.75
CA ILE A 130 -10.98 -10.43 3.05
C ILE A 130 -10.33 -10.96 1.76
N LEU A 131 -11.07 -11.71 0.94
CA LEU A 131 -10.54 -12.26 -0.31
C LEU A 131 -10.09 -11.16 -1.26
N ARG A 132 -10.87 -10.07 -1.36
CA ARG A 132 -10.50 -8.92 -2.20
C ARG A 132 -9.23 -8.25 -1.69
N SER A 133 -9.11 -8.05 -0.37
CA SER A 133 -7.90 -7.47 0.23
C SER A 133 -6.67 -8.34 0.00
N VAL A 134 -6.79 -9.66 0.22
CA VAL A 134 -5.70 -10.62 -0.03
C VAL A 134 -5.31 -10.61 -1.51
N PHE A 135 -6.28 -10.64 -2.42
CA PHE A 135 -6.03 -10.56 -3.86
C PHE A 135 -5.27 -9.29 -4.24
N LEU A 136 -5.66 -8.13 -3.72
CA LEU A 136 -4.96 -6.86 -3.97
C LEU A 136 -3.50 -6.88 -3.48
N GLY A 137 -3.22 -7.60 -2.39
CA GLY A 137 -1.85 -7.80 -1.92
C GLY A 137 -0.95 -8.60 -2.87
N THR A 138 -1.53 -9.42 -3.76
CA THR A 138 -0.78 -10.23 -4.74
C THR A 138 -0.47 -9.50 -6.04
N LEU A 139 -1.15 -8.39 -6.32
CA LEU A 139 -0.89 -7.61 -7.52
C LEU A 139 0.46 -6.89 -7.43
N GLU A 140 1.14 -6.75 -8.57
CA GLU A 140 2.43 -6.06 -8.65
C GLU A 140 2.27 -4.54 -8.46
N ASN A 141 1.24 -3.96 -9.08
CA ASN A 141 0.96 -2.52 -9.04
C ASN A 141 -0.48 -2.21 -8.63
N PRO A 142 -0.89 -2.53 -7.38
CA PRO A 142 -2.22 -2.23 -6.90
C PRO A 142 -2.35 -0.75 -6.56
N GLU A 143 -3.38 -0.10 -7.11
CA GLU A 143 -3.70 1.28 -6.79
C GLU A 143 -4.70 1.36 -5.63
N PRO A 144 -4.58 2.34 -4.71
CA PRO A 144 -5.43 2.38 -3.52
C PRO A 144 -6.93 2.46 -3.85
N ARG A 145 -7.29 3.03 -5.01
CA ARG A 145 -8.67 3.09 -5.52
C ARG A 145 -9.35 1.72 -5.63
N TYR A 146 -8.60 0.63 -5.77
CA TYR A 146 -9.17 -0.72 -5.86
C TYR A 146 -9.82 -1.19 -4.56
N THR A 147 -9.47 -0.60 -3.41
CA THR A 147 -10.15 -0.89 -2.14
C THR A 147 -11.56 -0.28 -2.06
N LEU A 148 -11.88 0.70 -2.93
CA LEU A 148 -13.19 1.35 -2.94
C LEU A 148 -14.34 0.37 -3.25
N GLU A 149 -14.05 -0.72 -3.97
CA GLU A 149 -15.01 -1.80 -4.21
C GLU A 149 -15.52 -2.46 -2.92
N CYS A 150 -14.75 -2.35 -1.82
CA CYS A 150 -15.15 -2.87 -0.51
C CYS A 150 -15.96 -1.86 0.33
N TYR A 151 -16.02 -0.58 -0.06
CA TYR A 151 -16.69 0.46 0.73
C TYR A 151 -18.19 0.29 0.87
N PRO A 152 -18.95 -0.29 -0.08
CA PRO A 152 -20.34 -0.62 0.16
C PRO A 152 -20.54 -1.49 1.42
N VAL A 153 -19.63 -2.44 1.67
CA VAL A 153 -19.65 -3.28 2.87
C VAL A 153 -19.26 -2.47 4.12
N VAL A 154 -18.25 -1.61 4.01
CA VAL A 154 -17.83 -0.72 5.11
C VAL A 154 -18.97 0.21 5.53
N ILE A 155 -19.65 0.85 4.57
CA ILE A 155 -20.77 1.75 4.82
C ILE A 155 -21.94 0.98 5.43
N PHE A 156 -22.24 -0.22 4.93
CA PHE A 156 -23.26 -1.09 5.51
C PHE A 156 -22.96 -1.44 6.98
N LEU A 157 -21.72 -1.80 7.29
CA LEU A 157 -21.27 -2.07 8.65
C LEU A 157 -21.31 -0.82 9.53
N ALA A 158 -20.92 0.33 8.99
CA ALA A 158 -20.96 1.61 9.70
C ALA A 158 -22.40 2.03 10.01
N ALA A 159 -23.34 1.78 9.11
CA ALA A 159 -24.76 2.06 9.32
C ALA A 159 -25.34 1.22 10.47
N ALA A 160 -24.85 -0.01 10.70
CA ALA A 160 -25.28 -0.85 11.81
C ALA A 160 -24.88 -0.31 13.20
N LEU A 161 -24.05 0.73 13.27
CA LEU A 161 -23.71 1.43 14.51
C LEU A 161 -24.84 2.36 15.01
N PHE A 162 -25.66 2.88 14.09
CA PHE A 162 -26.69 3.89 14.34
C PHE A 162 -28.09 3.28 14.27
#